data_AF-A0ABD5DG12-F1
#
_entry.id   AF-A0ABD5DG12-F1
#
_cell.length_a   1.000
_cell.length_b   1.000
_cell.length_c   1.000
_cell.angle_alpha   90.00
_cell.angle_beta   90.00
_cell.angle_gamma   90.00
#
_symmetry.space_group_name_H-M   'P 1'
#
loop_
_entity.id
_entity.type
_entity.pdbx_description
1 polymer ?
#
loop_
_entity_poly.entity_id
_entity_poly.type
_entity_poly.pdbx_seq_one_letter_code
_entity_poly.pdbx_strand_id
1 'polypeptide(L)'
;SLLRLELIENRALRERAEAILARRKIFTPRCLALIAQYEAEGEFTSADAREFVQEALETFSWHRQATVDEETYHALHREHRLIADVVCFP
;
A
#
# COMPACT_ATOMS: atom_id res chain seq x y z
N SER A 1 8.33 -8.07 1.08
CA SER A 1 7.56 -9.22 1.60
C SER A 1 6.12 -9.11 1.19
N LEU A 2 5.40 -10.23 1.05
CA LEU A 2 3.95 -10.25 0.81
C LEU A 2 3.24 -10.77 2.05
N LEU A 3 2.28 -10.02 2.59
CA LEU A 3 1.48 -10.46 3.74
C LEU A 3 0.55 -11.61 3.32
N ARG A 4 0.53 -12.69 4.11
CA ARG A 4 -0.33 -13.85 3.92
C ARG A 4 -1.54 -13.80 4.86
N LEU A 5 -2.64 -13.20 4.41
CA LEU A 5 -3.86 -12.99 5.18
C LEU A 5 -4.51 -14.31 5.63
N GLU A 6 -4.32 -15.39 4.88
CA GLU A 6 -4.81 -16.72 5.20
C GLU A 6 -4.23 -17.30 6.50
N LEU A 7 -3.14 -16.73 7.01
CA LEU A 7 -2.51 -17.09 8.29
C LEU A 7 -3.12 -16.36 9.49
N ILE A 8 -4.05 -15.41 9.29
CA ILE A 8 -4.77 -14.72 10.37
C ILE A 8 -5.89 -15.63 10.85
N GLU A 9 -5.76 -16.22 12.05
CA GLU A 9 -6.73 -17.23 12.53
C GLU A 9 -8.13 -16.65 12.73
N ASN A 10 -8.19 -15.41 13.23
CA ASN A 10 -9.45 -14.71 13.43
C ASN A 10 -10.07 -14.32 12.08
N ARG A 11 -11.09 -15.08 11.64
CA ARG A 11 -11.77 -14.86 10.36
C ARG A 11 -12.36 -13.46 10.22
N ALA A 12 -12.99 -12.92 11.25
CA ALA A 12 -13.58 -11.57 11.17
C ALA A 12 -12.49 -10.49 11.01
N LEU A 13 -11.36 -10.67 11.69
CA LEU A 13 -10.21 -9.77 11.57
C LEU A 13 -9.56 -9.87 10.17
N ARG A 14 -9.47 -11.08 9.62
CA ARG A 14 -9.00 -11.34 8.26
C ARG A 14 -9.85 -10.63 7.22
N GLU A 15 -11.17 -10.81 7.27
CA GLU A 15 -12.12 -10.16 6.35
C GLU A 15 -12.03 -8.62 6.45
N ARG A 16 -11.83 -8.08 7.66
CA ARG A 16 -11.59 -6.64 7.87
C ARG A 16 -10.27 -6.19 7.23
N ALA A 17 -9.18 -6.93 7.42
CA ALA A 17 -7.88 -6.63 6.82
C ALA A 17 -7.93 -6.66 5.28
N GLU A 18 -8.60 -7.66 4.70
CA GLU A 18 -8.85 -7.74 3.26
C GLU A 18 -9.59 -6.51 2.74
N ALA A 19 -10.67 -6.10 3.43
CA ALA A 19 -11.46 -4.93 3.04
C ALA A 19 -10.67 -3.62 3.09
N ILE A 20 -9.77 -3.47 4.06
CA ILE A 20 -8.88 -2.30 4.18
C ILE A 20 -7.87 -2.29 3.03
N LEU A 21 -7.18 -3.41 2.80
CA LEU A 21 -6.18 -3.53 1.74
C LEU A 21 -6.77 -3.35 0.34
N ALA A 22 -7.99 -3.85 0.10
CA ALA A 22 -8.67 -3.72 -1.19
C ALA A 22 -9.03 -2.27 -1.56
N ARG A 23 -9.16 -1.37 -0.58
CA ARG A 23 -9.49 0.05 -0.80
C ARG A 23 -8.24 0.93 -0.95
N ARG A 24 -7.08 0.41 -0.57
CA ARG A 24 -5.83 1.17 -0.52
C ARG A 24 -5.29 1.40 -1.93
N LYS A 25 -4.81 2.61 -2.18
CA LYS A 25 -4.09 2.99 -3.40
C LYS A 25 -2.70 3.48 -3.00
N ILE A 26 -1.71 2.60 -3.12
CA ILE A 26 -0.32 2.88 -2.71
C ILE A 26 0.49 3.63 -3.77
N PHE A 27 0.05 3.57 -5.02
CA PHE A 27 0.66 4.29 -6.13
C PHE A 27 -0.16 5.52 -6.47
N THR A 28 0.53 6.65 -6.72
CA THR A 28 -0.13 7.84 -7.24
C THR A 28 -0.71 7.56 -8.63
N PRO A 29 -1.78 8.25 -9.04
CA PRO A 29 -2.31 8.12 -10.40
C PRO A 29 -1.27 8.42 -11.48
N ARG A 30 -0.34 9.35 -11.22
CA ARG A 30 0.72 9.71 -12.17
C ARG A 30 1.79 8.63 -12.27
N CYS A 31 2.20 8.01 -11.15
CA CYS A 31 3.10 6.86 -11.16
C CYS A 31 2.56 5.74 -12.06
N LEU A 32 1.26 5.39 -11.91
CA LEU A 32 0.61 4.39 -12.76
C LEU A 32 0.57 4.79 -14.23
N ALA A 33 0.32 6.06 -14.54
CA ALA A 33 0.31 6.55 -15.92
C ALA A 33 1.70 6.48 -16.57
N LEU A 34 2.76 6.80 -15.82
CA LEU A 34 4.14 6.69 -16.29
C LEU A 34 4.55 5.24 -16.54
N ILE A 35 4.14 4.30 -15.67
CA ILE A 35 4.36 2.85 -15.90
C ILE A 35 3.71 2.42 -17.21
N ALA A 36 2.45 2.78 -17.42
CA ALA A 36 1.72 2.43 -18.65
C ALA A 36 2.37 3.04 -19.90
N GLN A 37 2.89 4.27 -19.81
CA GLN A 37 3.64 4.91 -20.89
C GLN A 37 4.92 4.12 -21.21
N TYR A 38 5.70 3.74 -20.19
CA TYR A 38 6.92 2.95 -20.38
C TYR A 38 6.64 1.58 -21.00
N GLU A 39 5.56 0.91 -20.58
CA GLU A 39 5.15 -0.38 -21.16
C GLU A 39 4.76 -0.26 -22.64
N ALA A 40 4.19 0.88 -23.05
CA ALA A 40 3.77 1.13 -24.42
C ALA A 40 4.94 1.57 -25.34
N GLU A 41 5.83 2.43 -24.83
CA GLU A 41 6.89 3.08 -25.61
C GLU A 41 8.23 2.36 -25.50
N GLY A 42 8.46 1.64 -24.39
CA GLY A 42 9.71 0.92 -24.10
C GLY A 42 10.85 1.81 -23.61
N GLU A 43 10.65 3.13 -23.53
CA GLU A 43 11.64 4.09 -23.08
C GLU A 43 11.02 5.27 -22.32
N PHE A 44 11.84 5.98 -21.56
CA PHE A 44 11.49 7.25 -20.93
C PHE A 44 12.38 8.36 -21.44
N THR A 45 11.82 9.56 -21.57
CA THR A 45 12.65 10.76 -21.64
C THR A 45 13.31 11.03 -20.29
N SER A 46 14.35 11.84 -20.27
CA SER A 46 14.96 12.29 -19.01
C SER A 46 14.00 13.09 -18.11
N ALA A 47 12.92 13.66 -18.67
CA ALA A 47 11.89 14.32 -17.87
C ALA A 47 10.96 13.29 -17.21
N ASP A 48 10.46 12.34 -17.98
CA ASP A 48 9.58 11.26 -17.49
C ASP A 48 10.26 10.43 -16.42
N ALA A 49 11.53 10.08 -16.61
CA ALA A 49 12.31 9.33 -15.62
C ALA A 49 12.46 10.12 -14.30
N ARG A 50 12.65 11.44 -14.36
CA ARG A 50 12.74 12.28 -13.15
C ARG A 50 11.41 12.38 -12.42
N GLU A 51 10.32 12.56 -13.18
CA GLU A 51 8.97 12.59 -12.62
C GLU A 51 8.59 11.24 -12.02
N PHE A 52 8.91 10.13 -12.70
CA PHE A 52 8.66 8.78 -12.21
C PHE A 52 9.33 8.51 -10.86
N VAL A 53 10.59 8.93 -10.69
CA VAL A 53 11.28 8.80 -9.40
C VAL A 53 10.57 9.61 -8.30
N GLN A 54 10.12 10.83 -8.59
CA GLN A 54 9.39 11.64 -7.62
C GLN A 54 8.06 10.98 -7.23
N GLU A 55 7.28 10.54 -8.21
CA GLU A 55 5.98 9.91 -8.00
C GLU A 55 6.08 8.53 -7.32
N ALA A 56 7.11 7.75 -7.63
CA ALA A 56 7.35 6.46 -7.00
C ALA A 56 7.83 6.60 -5.54
N LEU A 57 8.56 7.67 -5.21
CA LEU A 57 8.99 7.93 -3.83
C LEU A 57 7.80 8.15 -2.89
N GLU A 58 6.70 8.74 -3.38
CA GLU A 58 5.49 8.96 -2.58
C GLU A 58 4.89 7.64 -2.05
N THR A 59 5.03 6.53 -2.79
CA THR A 59 4.59 5.20 -2.32
C THR A 59 5.32 4.72 -1.08
N PHE A 60 6.54 5.20 -0.83
CA PHE A 60 7.40 4.79 0.28
C PHE A 60 7.55 5.88 1.35
N SER A 61 6.91 7.03 1.15
CA SER A 61 6.92 8.13 2.11
C SER A 61 6.27 7.71 3.43
N TRP A 62 6.86 8.15 4.54
CA TRP A 62 6.32 7.82 5.86
C TRP A 62 5.04 8.62 6.15
N HIS A 63 3.92 7.92 6.29
CA HIS A 63 2.64 8.51 6.68
C HIS A 63 2.35 8.22 8.17
N ARG A 64 2.27 9.27 8.99
CA ARG A 64 2.01 9.15 10.45
C ARG A 64 0.56 8.78 10.81
N GLN A 65 -0.37 8.92 9.86
CA GLN A 65 -1.80 8.70 10.12
C GLN A 65 -2.20 7.31 9.65
N ALA A 66 -2.78 6.52 10.57
CA ALA A 66 -3.41 5.27 10.23
C ALA A 66 -4.68 5.51 9.39
N THR A 67 -4.95 4.62 8.44
CA THR A 67 -6.15 4.64 7.58
C THR A 67 -7.36 3.98 8.22
N VAL A 68 -7.23 3.54 9.47
CA VAL A 68 -8.23 2.78 10.23
C VAL A 68 -8.48 3.42 11.59
N ASP A 69 -9.62 3.10 12.20
CA ASP A 69 -9.90 3.46 13.59
C ASP A 69 -8.94 2.76 14.58
N GLU A 70 -8.81 3.34 15.77
CA GLU A 70 -7.89 2.86 16.81
C GLU A 70 -8.19 1.41 17.24
N GLU A 71 -9.47 1.03 17.31
CA GLU A 71 -9.88 -0.32 17.69
C GLU A 71 -9.36 -1.35 16.68
N THR A 72 -9.49 -1.06 15.38
CA THR A 72 -8.93 -1.88 14.31
C THR A 72 -7.42 -2.03 14.42
N TYR A 73 -6.72 -0.92 14.65
CA TYR A 73 -5.28 -0.93 14.77
C TYR A 73 -4.84 -1.85 15.92
N HIS A 74 -5.45 -1.70 17.10
CA HIS A 74 -5.11 -2.56 18.25
C HIS A 74 -5.48 -4.03 18.02
N ALA A 75 -6.60 -4.31 17.33
CA ALA A 75 -6.99 -5.68 17.01
C ALA A 75 -5.94 -6.37 16.10
N LEU A 76 -5.52 -5.69 15.02
CA LEU A 76 -4.49 -6.19 14.11
C LEU A 76 -3.11 -6.27 14.78
N HIS A 77 -2.80 -5.33 15.67
CA HIS A 77 -1.53 -5.29 16.38
C HIS A 77 -1.39 -6.45 17.38
N ARG A 78 -2.49 -6.81 18.07
CA ARG A 78 -2.54 -7.96 18.98
C ARG A 78 -2.39 -9.29 18.25
N GLU A 79 -2.90 -9.39 17.03
CA GLU A 79 -2.70 -10.58 16.18
C GLU A 79 -1.22 -10.72 15.81
N HIS A 80 -0.65 -9.70 15.16
CA HIS A 80 0.78 -9.63 14.91
C HIS A 80 1.19 -8.21 14.50
N ARG A 81 2.31 -7.70 15.05
CA ARG A 81 2.82 -6.34 14.78
C ARG A 81 2.99 -6.04 13.29
N LEU A 82 3.46 -7.02 12.51
CA LEU A 82 3.62 -6.91 11.05
C LEU A 82 2.28 -6.75 10.30
N ILE A 83 1.19 -7.36 10.79
CA ILE A 83 -0.12 -7.20 10.16
C ILE A 83 -0.59 -5.76 10.30
N ALA A 84 -0.50 -5.19 11.52
CA ALA A 84 -0.86 -3.79 11.74
C ALA A 84 -0.01 -2.83 10.89
N ASP A 85 1.30 -3.10 10.78
CA ASP A 85 2.22 -2.29 9.97
C ASP A 85 1.86 -2.29 8.47
N VAL A 86 1.46 -3.45 7.93
CA VAL A 86 1.09 -3.55 6.50
C VAL A 86 -0.33 -3.05 6.23
N VAL A 87 -1.29 -3.30 7.11
CA VAL A 87 -2.72 -3.05 6.86
C VAL A 87 -3.13 -1.62 7.20
N CYS A 88 -2.55 -1.02 8.25
CA CYS A 88 -3.07 0.22 8.82
C CYS A 88 -2.51 1.50 8.21
N PHE A 89 -1.49 1.44 7.35
CA PHE A 89 -0.83 2.62 6.80
C PHE A 89 -1.10 2.78 5.29
N PRO A 90 -1.10 4.02 4.75
CA PRO A 90 -1.19 4.30 3.31
C PRO A 90 -0.02 3.79 2.51
#